data_AF-Q561Y2-F1
#
_entry.id   AF-Q561Y2-F1
#
_cell.length_a   1.000
_cell.length_b   1.000
_cell.length_c   1.000
_cell.angle_alpha   90.00
_cell.angle_beta   90.00
_cell.angle_gamma   90.00
#
_symmetry.space_group_name_H-M   'P 1'
#
loop_
_entity.id
_entity.type
_entity.pdbx_description
1 polymer ?
#
loop_
_entity_poly.entity_id
_entity_poly.type
_entity_poly.pdbx_seq_one_letter_code
_entity_poly.pdbx_strand_id
1 'polypeptide(L)'
;MASQEKIKLVLLACGSFNPITNMHLRMFELARDHLEDTGRYKVVKGIISPVGDGYKKKGLIEACHRLEMARLATESSEWITVDDWESQQPEWVETAKVVRHHHAVLSSENSSNGDNVDTGKYRKRRKMEKKSPSCMNPKAGIGLYTRKIALKLKQRKVIEQLGDRYVVKTLSTVKNYTFSFRVNEEFQEFTKGLDDRHCKSAVSWEGNKLVCVQKGEKKNRGWAHWIEDDKLHLELHCEDQVCKQVFKRVI
;
A
#
# COMPACT_ATOMS: atom_id res chain seq x y z
N MET A 1 -17.55 -23.02 15.42
CA MET A 1 -16.11 -23.11 15.67
C MET A 1 -15.70 -21.81 16.35
N ALA A 2 -15.11 -21.86 17.54
CA ALA A 2 -14.66 -20.66 18.24
C ALA A 2 -13.64 -19.95 17.34
N SER A 3 -13.90 -18.69 16.97
CA SER A 3 -12.91 -17.90 16.25
C SER A 3 -11.66 -17.83 17.12
N GLN A 4 -10.55 -18.43 16.69
CA GLN A 4 -9.27 -18.25 17.37
C GLN A 4 -9.01 -16.74 17.48
N GLU A 5 -8.83 -16.27 18.72
CA GLU A 5 -8.56 -14.87 18.98
C GLU A 5 -7.22 -14.49 18.35
N LYS A 6 -7.22 -13.47 17.49
CA LYS A 6 -6.01 -13.02 16.79
C LYS A 6 -5.10 -12.25 17.75
N ILE A 7 -3.80 -12.45 17.63
CA ILE A 7 -2.80 -11.70 18.40
C ILE A 7 -2.77 -10.26 17.89
N LYS A 8 -3.01 -9.29 18.77
CA LYS A 8 -2.94 -7.87 18.45
C LYS A 8 -1.48 -7.43 18.37
N LEU A 9 -1.11 -6.75 17.29
CA LEU A 9 0.25 -6.25 17.08
C LEU A 9 0.26 -4.74 16.88
N VAL A 10 1.30 -4.10 17.40
CA VAL A 10 1.66 -2.72 17.03
C VAL A 10 2.97 -2.78 16.25
N LEU A 11 3.00 -2.09 15.12
CA LEU A 11 4.21 -1.94 14.32
C LEU A 11 4.92 -0.66 14.74
N LEU A 12 6.22 -0.74 14.99
CA LEU A 12 7.06 0.40 15.36
C LEU A 12 8.20 0.52 14.35
N ALA A 13 8.40 1.72 13.80
CA ALA A 13 9.55 2.04 13.00
C ALA A 13 10.32 3.20 13.64
N CYS A 14 11.48 2.90 14.20
CA CYS A 14 12.45 3.90 14.65
C CYS A 14 13.36 4.30 13.48
N GLY A 15 13.78 5.56 13.42
CA GLY A 15 14.74 5.99 12.40
C GLY A 15 14.88 7.48 12.24
N SER A 16 15.77 7.90 11.34
CA SER A 16 15.99 9.33 11.11
C SER A 16 14.81 10.02 10.44
N PHE A 17 14.12 9.37 9.49
CA PHE A 17 13.07 9.97 8.66
C PHE A 17 13.47 11.36 8.12
N ASN A 18 14.61 11.40 7.41
CA ASN A 18 15.28 12.62 6.98
C ASN A 18 15.34 12.74 5.44
N PRO A 19 14.23 13.12 4.77
CA PRO A 19 12.87 13.24 5.29
C PRO A 19 12.12 11.89 5.29
N ILE A 20 10.89 11.87 5.82
CA ILE A 20 9.97 10.76 5.59
C ILE A 20 9.68 10.61 4.08
N THR A 21 9.37 9.40 3.64
CA THR A 21 9.10 9.10 2.22
C THR A 21 7.92 8.15 2.11
N ASN A 22 7.32 8.08 0.91
CA ASN A 22 6.25 7.12 0.63
C ASN A 22 6.68 5.66 0.86
N MET A 23 7.98 5.35 0.77
CA MET A 23 8.51 4.01 1.03
C MET A 23 8.46 3.64 2.51
N HIS A 24 8.65 4.60 3.42
CA HIS A 24 8.44 4.36 4.85
C HIS A 24 6.98 4.01 5.14
N LEU A 25 6.03 4.73 4.54
CA LEU A 25 4.59 4.41 4.69
C LEU A 25 4.24 3.05 4.07
N ARG A 26 4.83 2.73 2.91
CA ARG A 26 4.68 1.40 2.27
C ARG A 26 5.20 0.28 3.18
N MET A 27 6.28 0.49 3.91
CA MET A 27 6.83 -0.51 4.83
C MET A 27 5.80 -0.94 5.88
N PHE A 28 5.08 0.00 6.48
CA PHE A 28 4.00 -0.29 7.43
C PHE A 28 2.88 -1.11 6.80
N GLU A 29 2.43 -0.69 5.62
CA GLU A 29 1.30 -1.33 4.94
C GLU A 29 1.67 -2.74 4.47
N LEU A 30 2.89 -2.95 3.94
CA LEU A 30 3.39 -4.28 3.59
C LEU A 30 3.50 -5.20 4.81
N ALA A 31 4.04 -4.68 5.91
CA ALA A 31 4.17 -5.45 7.14
C ALA A 31 2.80 -5.83 7.70
N ARG A 32 1.84 -4.89 7.72
CA ARG A 32 0.47 -5.18 8.14
C ARG A 32 -0.17 -6.24 7.28
N ASP A 33 -0.22 -6.02 5.96
CA ASP A 33 -0.89 -6.93 5.04
C ASP A 33 -0.29 -8.34 5.18
N HIS A 34 1.05 -8.47 5.22
CA HIS A 34 1.71 -9.75 5.43
C HIS A 34 1.31 -10.44 6.76
N LEU A 35 1.27 -9.69 7.86
CA LEU A 35 0.92 -10.24 9.17
C LEU A 35 -0.55 -10.67 9.25
N GLU A 36 -1.45 -9.85 8.71
CA GLU A 36 -2.89 -10.14 8.73
C GLU A 36 -3.27 -11.28 7.79
N ASP A 37 -2.60 -11.40 6.65
CA ASP A 37 -2.78 -12.49 5.69
C ASP A 37 -2.42 -13.87 6.28
N THR A 38 -1.57 -13.91 7.33
CA THR A 38 -1.33 -15.17 8.06
C THR A 38 -2.56 -15.68 8.82
N GLY A 39 -3.59 -14.84 9.01
CA GLY A 39 -4.78 -15.14 9.81
C GLY A 39 -4.55 -15.13 11.32
N ARG A 40 -3.30 -15.12 11.79
CA ARG A 40 -2.92 -15.21 13.22
C ARG A 40 -2.85 -13.85 13.92
N TYR A 41 -2.55 -12.80 13.16
CA TYR A 41 -2.30 -11.47 13.71
C TYR A 41 -3.35 -10.45 13.26
N LYS A 42 -3.54 -9.42 14.07
CA LYS A 42 -4.29 -8.21 13.74
C LYS A 42 -3.44 -7.02 14.10
N VAL A 43 -3.06 -6.18 13.13
CA VAL A 43 -2.29 -4.98 13.45
C VAL A 43 -3.26 -3.88 13.87
N VAL A 44 -3.06 -3.35 15.07
CA VAL A 44 -3.97 -2.35 15.66
C VAL A 44 -3.45 -0.93 15.52
N LYS A 45 -2.13 -0.74 15.43
CA LYS A 45 -1.49 0.58 15.34
C LYS A 45 -0.12 0.47 14.66
N GLY A 46 0.27 1.51 13.94
CA GLY A 46 1.62 1.73 13.45
C GLY A 46 2.18 3.00 14.09
N ILE A 47 3.43 2.97 14.55
CA ILE A 47 4.09 4.09 15.22
C ILE A 47 5.38 4.41 14.46
N ILE A 48 5.43 5.61 13.89
CA ILE A 48 6.67 6.21 13.39
C ILE A 48 7.31 6.95 14.57
N SER A 49 8.54 6.56 14.93
CA SER A 49 9.29 7.16 16.03
C SER A 49 10.58 7.79 15.50
N PRO A 50 10.58 9.10 15.19
CA PRO A 50 11.78 9.75 14.70
C PRO A 50 12.83 9.91 15.79
N VAL A 51 14.07 9.59 15.44
CA VAL A 51 15.22 9.74 16.34
C VAL A 51 15.44 11.21 16.72
N GLY A 52 15.87 11.46 17.96
CA GLY A 52 16.23 12.81 18.43
C GLY A 52 17.51 13.36 17.80
N ASP A 53 17.71 14.67 17.96
CA ASP A 53 18.87 15.38 17.38
C ASP A 53 20.20 14.99 18.06
N GLY A 54 20.13 14.41 19.27
CA GLY A 54 21.24 13.76 19.95
C GLY A 54 21.87 12.57 19.18
N TYR A 55 21.23 12.08 18.12
CA TYR A 55 21.81 11.08 17.22
C TYR A 55 23.01 11.61 16.42
N LYS A 56 23.12 12.93 16.24
CA LYS A 56 24.30 13.62 15.66
C LYS A 56 24.75 13.09 14.28
N LYS A 57 23.83 12.51 13.50
CA LYS A 57 24.13 12.11 12.12
C LYS A 57 24.39 13.34 11.24
N LYS A 58 25.45 13.31 10.43
CA LYS A 58 25.77 14.41 9.50
C LYS A 58 24.60 14.66 8.52
N GLY A 59 24.17 15.92 8.42
CA GLY A 59 23.06 16.33 7.56
C GLY A 59 21.67 15.92 8.07
N LEU A 60 21.54 15.54 9.34
CA LEU A 60 20.24 15.32 9.97
C LEU A 60 19.52 16.67 10.11
N ILE A 61 18.34 16.80 9.49
CA ILE A 61 17.44 17.94 9.73
C ILE A 61 16.96 17.88 11.18
N GLU A 62 16.70 19.02 11.81
CA GLU A 62 16.18 19.08 13.19
C GLU A 62 14.90 18.25 13.38
N ALA A 63 14.75 17.68 14.57
CA ALA A 63 13.65 16.79 14.92
C ALA A 63 12.28 17.44 14.72
N CYS A 64 12.12 18.72 15.05
CA CYS A 64 10.87 19.45 14.91
C CYS A 64 10.33 19.42 13.48
N HIS A 65 11.19 19.62 12.48
CA HIS A 65 10.81 19.57 11.07
C HIS A 65 10.52 18.15 10.60
N ARG A 66 11.30 17.16 11.07
CA ARG A 66 11.09 15.75 10.71
C ARG A 66 9.78 15.20 11.28
N LEU A 67 9.45 15.57 12.52
CA LEU A 67 8.16 15.28 13.15
C LEU A 67 7.02 15.87 12.34
N GLU A 68 7.13 17.15 11.95
CA GLU A 68 6.07 17.81 11.19
C GLU A 68 5.87 17.17 9.81
N MET A 69 6.96 16.92 9.08
CA MET A 69 6.91 16.17 7.83
C MET A 69 6.28 14.78 8.01
N ALA A 70 6.62 14.07 9.10
CA ALA A 70 6.04 12.77 9.40
C ALA A 70 4.54 12.86 9.69
N ARG A 71 4.10 13.84 10.49
CA ARG A 71 2.68 14.06 10.84
C ARG A 71 1.86 14.32 9.59
N LEU A 72 2.31 15.25 8.73
CA LEU A 72 1.69 15.54 7.44
C LEU A 72 1.65 14.31 6.53
N ALA A 73 2.73 13.53 6.46
CA ALA A 73 2.77 12.31 5.65
C ALA A 73 1.79 11.23 6.16
N THR A 74 1.51 11.20 7.46
CA THR A 74 0.55 10.26 8.08
C THR A 74 -0.87 10.79 8.22
N GLU A 75 -1.16 12.04 7.89
CA GLU A 75 -2.48 12.69 8.10
C GLU A 75 -3.64 11.88 7.49
N SER A 76 -3.42 11.27 6.32
CA SER A 76 -4.42 10.46 5.63
C SER A 76 -4.49 8.99 6.07
N SER A 77 -3.68 8.60 7.07
CA SER A 77 -3.65 7.25 7.63
C SER A 77 -4.54 7.16 8.86
N GLU A 78 -5.38 6.14 8.94
CA GLU A 78 -6.29 5.92 10.07
C GLU A 78 -5.63 5.12 11.21
N TRP A 79 -4.44 4.55 10.98
CA TRP A 79 -3.81 3.59 11.88
C TRP A 79 -2.31 3.82 12.12
N ILE A 80 -1.64 4.61 11.28
CA ILE A 80 -0.23 4.98 11.46
C ILE A 80 -0.19 6.36 12.11
N THR A 81 0.45 6.46 13.26
CA THR A 81 0.66 7.70 14.00
C THR A 81 2.14 8.00 14.14
N VAL A 82 2.47 9.25 14.43
CA VAL A 82 3.83 9.69 14.77
C VAL A 82 3.89 9.92 16.27
N ASP A 83 4.92 9.38 16.91
CA ASP A 83 5.21 9.61 18.32
C ASP A 83 6.52 10.39 18.42
N ASP A 84 6.53 11.44 19.25
CA ASP A 84 7.66 12.35 19.40
C ASP A 84 8.54 12.06 20.61
N TRP A 85 8.23 11.02 21.40
CA TRP A 85 8.99 10.72 22.62
C TRP A 85 10.47 10.47 22.36
N GLU A 86 10.82 9.65 21.36
CA GLU A 86 12.23 9.37 21.00
C GLU A 86 12.95 10.65 20.56
N SER A 87 12.24 11.55 19.90
CA SER A 87 12.79 12.78 19.35
C SER A 87 13.05 13.87 20.40
N GLN A 88 12.30 13.83 21.51
CA GLN A 88 12.43 14.76 22.64
C GLN A 88 13.55 14.36 23.62
N GLN A 89 14.18 13.19 23.44
CA GLN A 89 15.28 12.78 24.30
C GLN A 89 16.53 13.65 24.02
N PRO A 90 17.22 14.14 25.06
CA PRO A 90 18.40 15.00 24.89
C PRO A 90 19.57 14.26 24.25
N GLU A 91 19.67 12.96 24.52
CA GLU A 91 20.67 12.07 23.96
C GLU A 91 20.00 10.97 23.15
N TRP A 92 20.77 10.36 22.25
CA TRP A 92 20.28 9.20 21.51
C TRP A 92 19.94 8.05 22.46
N VAL A 93 18.77 7.45 22.26
CA VAL A 93 18.29 6.31 23.03
C VAL A 93 18.31 5.04 22.20
N GLU A 94 18.68 3.93 22.83
CA GLU A 94 18.68 2.63 22.17
C GLU A 94 17.25 2.19 21.84
N THR A 95 17.04 1.57 20.69
CA THR A 95 15.72 1.09 20.24
C THR A 95 15.03 0.20 21.28
N ALA A 96 15.78 -0.58 22.07
CA ALA A 96 15.20 -1.37 23.16
C ALA A 96 14.50 -0.51 24.22
N LYS A 97 15.01 0.68 24.55
CA LYS A 97 14.34 1.63 25.45
C LYS A 97 13.09 2.23 24.80
N VAL A 98 13.15 2.56 23.51
CA VAL A 98 12.01 3.06 22.74
C VAL A 98 10.87 2.02 22.70
N VAL A 99 11.19 0.75 22.43
CA VAL A 99 10.21 -0.35 22.45
C VAL A 99 9.58 -0.51 23.83
N ARG A 100 10.38 -0.47 24.92
CA ARG A 100 9.85 -0.57 26.28
C ARG A 100 8.94 0.60 26.64
N HIS A 101 9.31 1.82 26.22
CA HIS A 101 8.48 3.01 26.42
C HIS A 101 7.11 2.84 25.76
N HIS A 102 7.05 2.56 24.46
CA HIS A 102 5.76 2.38 23.78
C HIS A 102 4.96 1.19 24.33
N HIS A 103 5.63 0.10 24.72
CA HIS A 103 4.94 -1.02 25.37
C HIS A 103 4.27 -0.60 26.69
N ALA A 104 4.96 0.19 27.52
CA ALA A 104 4.41 0.69 28.78
C ALA A 104 3.21 1.63 28.53
N VAL A 105 3.34 2.56 27.58
CA VAL A 105 2.25 3.47 27.18
C VAL A 105 1.02 2.69 26.73
N LEU A 106 1.18 1.76 25.79
CA LEU A 106 0.08 0.93 25.27
C LEU A 106 -0.55 0.02 26.34
N SER A 107 0.25 -0.48 27.29
CA SER A 107 -0.27 -1.29 28.40
C SER A 107 -1.16 -0.46 29.32
N SER A 108 -0.78 0.79 29.60
CA SER A 108 -1.57 1.71 30.43
C SER A 108 -2.88 2.14 29.77
N GLU A 109 -2.86 2.40 28.46
CA GLU A 109 -4.07 2.71 27.67
C GLU A 109 -5.09 1.57 27.75
N ASN A 110 -4.63 0.32 27.64
CA ASN A 110 -5.51 -0.85 27.73
C ASN A 110 -6.18 -1.01 29.10
N SER A 111 -5.48 -0.69 30.20
CA SER A 111 -6.08 -0.73 31.56
C SER A 111 -7.14 0.36 31.76
N SER A 112 -6.90 1.57 31.24
CA SER A 112 -7.82 2.71 31.42
C SER A 112 -9.18 2.54 30.72
N ASN A 113 -9.25 1.69 29.70
CA ASN A 113 -10.50 1.38 28.99
C ASN A 113 -11.38 0.32 29.69
N GLY A 114 -10.92 -0.27 30.79
CA GLY A 114 -11.62 -1.36 31.50
C GLY A 114 -12.64 -0.93 32.56
N ASP A 115 -12.45 0.21 33.22
CA ASP A 115 -13.10 0.48 34.53
C ASP A 115 -13.96 1.74 34.59
N ASN A 116 -14.80 2.01 33.57
CA ASN A 116 -15.81 3.05 33.69
C ASN A 116 -17.21 2.50 33.37
N VAL A 117 -17.69 1.65 34.28
CA VAL A 117 -19.11 1.37 34.42
C VAL A 117 -19.67 2.42 35.39
N ASP A 118 -19.92 3.63 34.92
CA ASP A 118 -20.86 4.50 35.61
C ASP A 118 -21.85 5.16 34.65
N THR A 119 -23.07 5.14 35.14
CA THR A 119 -24.35 5.27 34.50
C THR A 119 -24.64 6.72 34.11
N GLY A 120 -25.21 6.89 32.92
CA GLY A 120 -26.05 8.04 32.61
C GLY A 120 -25.32 9.33 32.22
N LYS A 121 -25.23 9.56 30.92
CA LYS A 121 -26.07 10.57 30.23
C LYS A 121 -25.65 10.66 28.78
N TYR A 122 -26.45 9.98 27.97
CA TYR A 122 -26.49 10.03 26.52
C TYR A 122 -26.54 11.49 26.02
N ARG A 123 -25.44 12.01 25.43
CA ARG A 123 -25.49 13.27 24.67
C ARG A 123 -24.93 13.08 23.27
N LYS A 124 -25.77 12.43 22.46
CA LYS A 124 -25.59 12.19 21.02
C LYS A 124 -25.60 13.53 20.27
N ARG A 125 -24.44 14.02 19.80
CA ARG A 125 -24.37 15.21 18.93
C ARG A 125 -24.07 14.78 17.48
N ARG A 126 -25.17 14.62 16.75
CA ARG A 126 -25.44 14.68 15.30
C ARG A 126 -24.27 14.46 14.33
N LYS A 127 -24.30 13.27 13.73
CA LYS A 127 -23.68 12.88 12.47
C LYS A 127 -24.23 13.74 11.32
N MET A 128 -23.36 14.46 10.61
CA MET A 128 -23.68 15.11 9.34
C MET A 128 -23.31 14.13 8.23
N GLU A 129 -24.32 13.36 7.80
CA GLU A 129 -24.16 12.25 6.87
C GLU A 129 -24.31 12.77 5.44
N LYS A 130 -23.19 13.07 4.78
CA LYS A 130 -23.12 13.18 3.30
C LYS A 130 -21.76 12.69 2.80
N LYS A 131 -21.67 11.39 2.48
CA LYS A 131 -21.25 10.87 1.16
C LYS A 131 -21.01 9.33 1.20
N SER A 132 -21.94 8.64 0.52
CA SER A 132 -21.79 7.41 -0.28
C SER A 132 -20.95 6.23 0.27
N PRO A 133 -21.60 5.09 0.60
CA PRO A 133 -20.91 3.86 0.98
C PRO A 133 -20.51 3.07 -0.26
N SER A 134 -19.23 3.12 -0.66
CA SER A 134 -18.67 2.12 -1.58
C SER A 134 -17.15 1.99 -1.50
N CYS A 135 -16.55 2.08 -0.31
CA CYS A 135 -15.12 1.74 -0.15
C CYS A 135 -14.87 0.43 0.63
N MET A 136 -15.93 -0.28 1.06
CA MET A 136 -15.81 -1.62 1.64
C MET A 136 -16.03 -2.70 0.58
N ASN A 137 -15.03 -2.99 -0.24
CA ASN A 137 -15.00 -4.27 -0.95
C ASN A 137 -13.61 -4.90 -0.83
N PRO A 138 -13.42 -5.85 0.10
CA PRO A 138 -12.25 -6.74 0.12
C PRO A 138 -12.20 -7.69 -1.09
N LYS A 139 -13.20 -7.68 -1.98
CA LYS A 139 -13.39 -8.67 -3.07
C LYS A 139 -12.13 -8.96 -3.91
N ALA A 140 -11.27 -7.96 -4.12
CA ALA A 140 -10.08 -8.15 -4.94
C ALA A 140 -8.89 -8.81 -4.21
N GLY A 141 -8.90 -8.94 -2.88
CA GLY A 141 -7.73 -9.38 -2.10
C GLY A 141 -6.53 -8.44 -2.29
N ILE A 142 -6.79 -7.14 -2.42
CA ILE A 142 -5.76 -6.09 -2.63
C ILE A 142 -5.77 -5.18 -1.40
N GLY A 143 -4.61 -5.04 -0.75
CA GLY A 143 -4.43 -4.19 0.43
C GLY A 143 -4.84 -2.73 0.21
N LEU A 144 -5.23 -2.04 1.29
CA LEU A 144 -5.70 -0.65 1.26
C LEU A 144 -4.68 0.31 0.62
N TYR A 145 -3.39 0.12 0.90
CA TYR A 145 -2.35 0.98 0.35
C TYR A 145 -2.15 0.79 -1.15
N THR A 146 -2.10 -0.46 -1.63
CA THR A 146 -2.00 -0.73 -3.07
C THR A 146 -3.15 -0.06 -3.82
N ARG A 147 -4.37 -0.04 -3.24
CA ARG A 147 -5.50 0.74 -3.76
C ARG A 147 -5.25 2.25 -3.72
N LYS A 148 -4.78 2.81 -2.60
CA LYS A 148 -4.47 4.26 -2.49
C LYS A 148 -3.40 4.71 -3.50
N ILE A 149 -2.35 3.91 -3.74
CA ILE A 149 -1.34 4.25 -4.74
C ILE A 149 -1.88 4.11 -6.16
N ALA A 150 -2.66 3.05 -6.45
CA ALA A 150 -3.26 2.84 -7.77
C ALA A 150 -4.02 4.08 -8.26
N LEU A 151 -4.68 4.80 -7.35
CA LEU A 151 -5.39 6.06 -7.65
C LEU A 151 -4.47 7.25 -7.96
N LYS A 152 -3.23 7.26 -7.47
CA LYS A 152 -2.27 8.36 -7.65
C LYS A 152 -1.19 8.06 -8.69
N LEU A 153 -1.11 6.81 -9.16
CA LEU A 153 -0.06 6.33 -10.07
C LEU A 153 -0.22 6.94 -11.46
N LYS A 154 0.77 7.73 -11.89
CA LYS A 154 0.99 8.03 -13.30
C LYS A 154 1.91 6.97 -13.89
N GLN A 155 1.40 6.24 -14.88
CA GLN A 155 2.13 5.17 -15.54
C GLN A 155 2.60 5.61 -16.93
N ARG A 156 3.81 5.20 -17.30
CA ARG A 156 4.33 5.29 -18.66
C ARG A 156 4.49 3.87 -19.19
N LYS A 157 3.93 3.60 -20.37
CA LYS A 157 4.11 2.30 -21.04
C LYS A 157 5.11 2.43 -22.19
N VAL A 158 5.98 1.45 -22.31
CA VAL A 158 6.89 1.29 -23.43
C VAL A 158 6.67 -0.11 -23.97
N ILE A 159 6.31 -0.21 -25.25
CA ILE A 159 6.07 -1.46 -25.95
C ILE A 159 7.10 -1.53 -27.08
N GLU A 160 7.97 -2.52 -27.01
CA GLU A 160 9.06 -2.75 -27.96
C GLU A 160 8.84 -4.11 -28.64
N GLN A 161 9.10 -4.18 -29.94
CA GLN A 161 9.11 -5.43 -30.69
C GLN A 161 10.55 -5.72 -31.13
N LEU A 162 11.06 -6.89 -30.72
CA LEU A 162 12.39 -7.41 -31.04
C LEU A 162 12.21 -8.72 -31.82
N GLY A 163 12.09 -8.60 -33.14
CA GLY A 163 11.76 -9.74 -34.01
C GLY A 163 10.36 -10.28 -33.72
N ASP A 164 10.29 -11.54 -33.29
CA ASP A 164 9.06 -12.25 -32.92
C ASP A 164 8.62 -12.01 -31.46
N ARG A 165 9.47 -11.34 -30.66
CA ARG A 165 9.24 -11.13 -29.23
C ARG A 165 8.82 -9.70 -28.95
N TYR A 166 7.77 -9.56 -28.15
CA TYR A 166 7.34 -8.27 -27.61
C TYR A 166 7.86 -8.10 -26.19
N VAL A 167 8.27 -6.88 -25.84
CA VAL A 167 8.66 -6.49 -24.49
C VAL A 167 7.79 -5.31 -24.07
N VAL A 168 7.05 -5.49 -22.97
CA VAL A 168 6.15 -4.48 -22.42
C VAL A 168 6.69 -4.04 -21.07
N LYS A 169 7.02 -2.77 -20.97
CA LYS A 169 7.48 -2.12 -19.74
C LYS A 169 6.40 -1.15 -19.26
N THR A 170 5.87 -1.37 -18.07
CA THR A 170 5.01 -0.42 -17.35
C THR A 170 5.85 0.25 -16.28
N LEU A 171 6.15 1.53 -16.48
CA LEU A 171 7.02 2.33 -15.64
C LEU A 171 6.20 3.26 -14.75
N SER A 172 6.60 3.42 -13.49
CA SER A 172 6.01 4.39 -12.57
C SER A 172 7.03 4.88 -11.56
N THR A 173 6.69 5.93 -10.81
CA THR A 173 7.55 6.44 -9.72
C THR A 173 7.69 5.46 -8.56
N VAL A 174 6.80 4.48 -8.46
CA VAL A 174 6.71 3.59 -7.29
C VAL A 174 7.33 2.23 -7.61
N LYS A 175 6.90 1.59 -8.70
CA LYS A 175 7.42 0.30 -9.16
C LYS A 175 7.32 0.16 -10.67
N ASN A 176 8.31 -0.47 -11.26
CA ASN A 176 8.33 -0.82 -12.68
C ASN A 176 8.02 -2.30 -12.84
N TYR A 177 7.20 -2.63 -13.84
CA TYR A 177 6.82 -3.98 -14.19
C TYR A 177 7.19 -4.22 -15.65
N THR A 178 7.94 -5.29 -15.93
CA THR A 178 8.34 -5.65 -17.30
C THR A 178 8.07 -7.12 -17.53
N PHE A 179 7.46 -7.43 -18.66
CA PHE A 179 7.28 -8.79 -19.13
C PHE A 179 7.50 -8.83 -20.65
N SER A 180 7.69 -10.03 -21.17
CA SER A 180 7.89 -10.26 -22.59
C SER A 180 7.19 -11.52 -23.02
N PHE A 181 6.71 -11.56 -24.25
CA PHE A 181 5.96 -12.69 -24.77
C PHE A 181 6.19 -12.82 -26.28
N ARG A 182 5.84 -14.00 -26.79
CA ARG A 182 5.60 -14.23 -28.20
C ARG A 182 4.10 -14.38 -28.40
N VAL A 183 3.62 -13.94 -29.56
CA VAL A 183 2.19 -14.00 -29.87
C VAL A 183 1.76 -15.47 -29.96
N ASN A 184 0.61 -15.79 -29.38
CA ASN A 184 0.02 -17.13 -29.32
C ASN A 184 0.82 -18.18 -28.52
N GLU A 185 1.84 -17.76 -27.76
CA GLU A 185 2.59 -18.64 -26.86
C GLU A 185 2.23 -18.35 -25.39
N GLU A 186 1.86 -19.41 -24.65
CA GLU A 186 1.62 -19.32 -23.20
C GLU A 186 2.95 -19.20 -22.42
N PHE A 187 2.98 -18.34 -21.42
CA PHE A 187 4.15 -18.18 -20.54
C PHE A 187 3.74 -18.01 -19.07
N GLN A 188 4.68 -18.27 -18.17
CA GLN A 188 4.51 -18.02 -16.74
C GLN A 188 4.79 -16.54 -16.45
N GLU A 189 3.84 -15.87 -15.82
CA GLU A 189 3.89 -14.46 -15.47
C GLU A 189 3.79 -14.31 -13.96
N PHE A 190 4.66 -13.49 -13.38
CA PHE A 190 4.54 -13.04 -12.00
C PHE A 190 4.36 -11.52 -12.00
N THR A 191 3.18 -11.03 -11.61
CA THR A 191 2.79 -9.61 -11.67
C THR A 191 3.36 -8.79 -10.51
N LYS A 192 4.65 -9.00 -10.25
CA LYS A 192 5.39 -8.41 -9.13
C LYS A 192 5.32 -6.88 -9.19
N GLY A 193 4.92 -6.27 -8.09
CA GLY A 193 4.79 -4.82 -7.95
C GLY A 193 3.48 -4.23 -8.46
N LEU A 194 2.61 -5.02 -9.09
CA LEU A 194 1.23 -4.65 -9.37
C LEU A 194 0.33 -5.20 -8.25
N ASP A 195 -0.01 -6.48 -8.36
CA ASP A 195 -0.82 -7.23 -7.40
C ASP A 195 -0.15 -8.53 -6.91
N ASP A 196 1.12 -8.76 -7.28
CA ASP A 196 1.99 -9.82 -6.75
C ASP A 196 1.40 -11.25 -6.90
N ARG A 197 0.80 -11.55 -8.07
CA ARG A 197 0.19 -12.85 -8.37
C ARG A 197 0.94 -13.64 -9.43
N HIS A 198 0.89 -14.96 -9.31
CA HIS A 198 1.34 -15.86 -10.37
C HIS A 198 0.18 -16.21 -11.29
N CYS A 199 0.39 -16.10 -12.60
CA CYS A 199 -0.57 -16.51 -13.61
C CYS A 199 0.16 -17.09 -14.83
N LYS A 200 -0.58 -17.87 -15.62
CA LYS A 200 -0.20 -18.20 -16.99
C LYS A 200 -0.89 -17.24 -17.94
N SER A 201 -0.12 -16.68 -18.85
CA SER A 201 -0.60 -15.62 -19.73
C SER A 201 -0.37 -16.00 -21.18
N ALA A 202 -1.35 -15.69 -22.03
CA ALA A 202 -1.27 -15.88 -23.47
C ALA A 202 -1.72 -14.59 -24.14
N VAL A 203 -0.94 -14.09 -25.09
CA VAL A 203 -1.26 -12.85 -25.81
C VAL A 203 -1.49 -13.18 -27.28
N SER A 204 -2.62 -12.77 -27.82
CA SER A 204 -3.02 -13.00 -29.22
C SER A 204 -3.54 -11.71 -29.86
N TRP A 205 -3.55 -11.69 -31.18
CA TRP A 205 -4.22 -10.63 -31.94
C TRP A 205 -5.69 -10.98 -32.17
N GLU A 206 -6.57 -10.03 -31.88
CA GLU A 206 -8.00 -10.08 -32.22
C GLU A 206 -8.33 -8.83 -33.04
N GLY A 207 -8.30 -8.98 -34.38
CA GLY A 207 -8.40 -7.85 -35.28
C GLY A 207 -7.24 -6.86 -35.07
N ASN A 208 -7.56 -5.63 -34.68
CA ASN A 208 -6.58 -4.58 -34.37
C ASN A 208 -6.19 -4.51 -32.88
N LYS A 209 -6.69 -5.43 -32.06
CA LYS A 209 -6.44 -5.46 -30.62
C LYS A 209 -5.42 -6.53 -30.26
N LEU A 210 -4.54 -6.20 -29.34
CA LEU A 210 -3.65 -7.16 -28.68
C LEU A 210 -4.29 -7.57 -27.36
N VAL A 211 -4.75 -8.81 -27.27
CA VAL A 211 -5.54 -9.34 -26.16
C VAL A 211 -4.71 -10.34 -25.37
N CYS A 212 -4.68 -10.20 -24.06
CA CYS A 212 -4.03 -11.10 -23.13
C CYS A 212 -5.06 -11.76 -22.22
N VAL A 213 -5.03 -13.08 -22.15
CA VAL A 213 -5.80 -13.87 -21.19
C VAL A 213 -4.85 -14.38 -20.12
N GLN A 214 -5.19 -14.13 -18.86
CA GLN A 214 -4.41 -14.54 -17.69
C GLN A 214 -5.19 -15.58 -16.88
N LYS A 215 -4.65 -16.79 -16.80
CA LYS A 215 -5.21 -17.91 -16.02
C LYS A 215 -4.44 -18.05 -14.71
N GLY A 216 -5.12 -18.05 -13.57
CA GLY A 216 -4.47 -18.18 -12.27
C GLY A 216 -5.48 -18.07 -11.12
N GLU A 217 -5.09 -17.40 -10.04
CA GLU A 217 -5.91 -17.21 -8.84
C GLU A 217 -7.23 -16.47 -9.11
N LYS A 218 -7.27 -15.61 -10.13
CA LYS A 218 -8.41 -14.77 -10.47
C LYS A 218 -9.07 -15.24 -11.78
N LYS A 219 -10.40 -15.33 -11.76
CA LYS A 219 -11.21 -15.72 -12.94
C LYS A 219 -11.36 -14.54 -13.89
N ASN A 220 -11.56 -14.82 -15.18
CA ASN A 220 -11.79 -13.81 -16.22
C ASN A 220 -10.80 -12.65 -16.14
N ARG A 221 -9.51 -12.97 -15.94
CA ARG A 221 -8.46 -11.97 -15.80
C ARG A 221 -7.76 -11.79 -17.14
N GLY A 222 -7.49 -10.56 -17.51
CA GLY A 222 -6.74 -10.25 -18.71
C GLY A 222 -6.77 -8.78 -19.06
N TRP A 223 -6.28 -8.46 -20.25
CA TRP A 223 -6.30 -7.10 -20.76
C TRP A 223 -6.33 -7.06 -22.28
N ALA A 224 -6.75 -5.93 -22.84
CA ALA A 224 -6.70 -5.65 -24.28
C ALA A 224 -6.07 -4.28 -24.52
N HIS A 225 -5.10 -4.21 -25.44
CA HIS A 225 -4.55 -2.96 -25.94
C HIS A 225 -4.97 -2.73 -27.39
N TRP A 226 -5.28 -1.50 -27.75
CA TRP A 226 -5.43 -1.09 -29.15
C TRP A 226 -5.05 0.38 -29.32
N ILE A 227 -4.76 0.77 -30.55
CA ILE A 227 -4.45 2.15 -30.90
C ILE A 227 -5.61 2.73 -31.68
N GLU A 228 -6.05 3.91 -31.26
CA GLU A 228 -7.12 4.70 -31.88
C GLU A 228 -6.78 6.17 -31.68
N ASP A 229 -6.86 6.99 -32.73
CA ASP A 229 -6.55 8.43 -32.70
C ASP A 229 -5.20 8.80 -32.05
N ASP A 230 -4.12 8.07 -32.39
CA ASP A 230 -2.77 8.21 -31.81
C ASP A 230 -2.72 8.08 -30.27
N LYS A 231 -3.72 7.43 -29.68
CA LYS A 231 -3.80 7.08 -28.27
C LYS A 231 -3.75 5.57 -28.11
N LEU A 232 -3.05 5.12 -27.07
CA LEU A 232 -3.07 3.72 -26.65
C LEU A 232 -4.20 3.53 -25.65
N HIS A 233 -5.20 2.74 -26.03
CA HIS A 233 -6.28 2.32 -25.17
C HIS A 233 -5.90 1.01 -24.48
N LEU A 234 -6.24 0.90 -23.20
CA LEU A 234 -6.06 -0.29 -22.38
C LEU A 234 -7.37 -0.59 -21.65
N GLU A 235 -7.88 -1.79 -21.85
CA GLU A 235 -8.98 -2.35 -21.06
C GLU A 235 -8.45 -3.51 -20.23
N LEU A 236 -8.56 -3.42 -18.91
CA LEU A 236 -8.22 -4.48 -17.95
C LEU A 236 -9.52 -5.11 -17.46
N HIS A 237 -9.60 -6.44 -17.47
CA HIS A 237 -10.74 -7.19 -16.96
C HIS A 237 -10.29 -8.17 -15.88
N CYS A 238 -11.09 -8.31 -14.83
CA CYS A 238 -10.87 -9.28 -13.75
C CYS A 238 -12.22 -9.59 -13.10
N GLU A 239 -12.60 -10.87 -13.05
CA GLU A 239 -13.90 -11.32 -12.55
C GLU A 239 -15.07 -10.63 -13.27
N ASP A 240 -15.82 -9.78 -12.58
CA ASP A 240 -16.94 -8.96 -13.09
C ASP A 240 -16.57 -7.48 -13.27
N GLN A 241 -15.29 -7.13 -13.04
CA GLN A 241 -14.81 -5.75 -13.07
C GLN A 241 -14.04 -5.44 -14.35
N VAL A 242 -14.24 -4.24 -14.87
CA VAL A 242 -13.53 -3.70 -16.03
C VAL A 242 -12.98 -2.32 -15.69
N CYS A 243 -11.70 -2.09 -16.02
CA CYS A 243 -11.03 -0.81 -15.88
C CYS A 243 -10.50 -0.35 -17.24
N LYS A 244 -10.75 0.91 -17.59
CA LYS A 244 -10.30 1.50 -18.86
C LYS A 244 -9.30 2.61 -18.62
N GLN A 245 -8.22 2.61 -19.39
CA GLN A 245 -7.17 3.59 -19.37
C GLN A 245 -6.84 4.04 -20.80
N VAL A 246 -6.50 5.32 -20.96
CA VAL A 246 -6.11 5.89 -22.24
C VAL A 246 -4.79 6.63 -22.04
N PHE A 247 -3.79 6.26 -22.82
CA PHE A 247 -2.46 6.84 -22.78
C PHE A 247 -2.23 7.71 -24.01
N LYS A 248 -1.68 8.90 -23.80
CA LYS A 248 -1.18 9.75 -24.88
C LYS A 248 0.24 9.32 -25.23
N ARG A 249 0.57 9.33 -26.52
CA ARG A 249 1.94 9.16 -26.99
C ARG A 249 2.82 10.29 -26.43
N VAL A 250 3.98 9.92 -25.88
CA VAL A 250 5.01 10.87 -25.45
C VAL A 250 6.14 10.73 -26.47
N ILE A 251 6.34 11.77 -27.27
CA ILE A 251 7.45 11.91 -28.21
C ILE A 251 8.66 12.43 -27.43
#